data_AF-A0A372FS45-F1
#
_entry.id   AF-A0A372FS45-F1
#
_cell.length_a   1.000
_cell.length_b   1.000
_cell.length_c   1.000
_cell.angle_alpha   90.00
_cell.angle_beta   90.00
_cell.angle_gamma   90.00
#
_symmetry.space_group_name_H-M   'P 1'
#
loop_
_entity.id
_entity.type
_entity.pdbx_description
1 polymer ?
#
loop_
_entity_poly.entity_id
_entity_poly.type
_entity_poly.pdbx_seq_one_letter_code
_entity_poly.pdbx_strand_id
1 'polypeptide(L)'
;MRDDRLVQRFDSVAGDLVSGIAVRATIVSHEPWGVMAEVLGHESVGASADARYIDSPSGSSRALTAEYPPVGEQVDAVVLEIERYDPPAWIRLTTCAADLRELRWPCGCCGQPTNLSPGGDGVTVDVRSSEGPGCASFAAHRSCLAERLDPEFPGDRARVNAVGRVQPPYPPTGN
;
A
#
# COMPACT_ATOMS: atom_id res chain seq x y z
N MET A 1 -1.60 -18.03 -33.33
CA MET A 1 -0.40 -17.40 -32.75
C MET A 1 -0.89 -16.60 -31.57
N ARG A 2 -0.70 -17.10 -30.34
CA ARG A 2 -1.12 -16.39 -29.11
C ARG A 2 -0.21 -15.17 -28.95
N ASP A 3 -0.81 -14.02 -28.68
CA ASP A 3 -0.13 -12.73 -28.62
C ASP A 3 0.65 -12.62 -27.30
N ASP A 4 1.94 -12.95 -27.34
CA ASP A 4 2.87 -12.83 -26.22
C ASP A 4 3.03 -11.37 -25.71
N ARG A 5 2.47 -10.35 -26.40
CA ARG A 5 2.41 -8.96 -25.91
C ARG A 5 1.39 -8.75 -24.78
N LEU A 6 0.36 -9.58 -24.67
CA LEU A 6 -0.62 -9.44 -23.58
C LEU A 6 -0.02 -9.82 -22.23
N VAL A 7 1.00 -10.68 -22.20
CA VAL A 7 1.65 -11.14 -20.97
C VAL A 7 2.59 -10.08 -20.40
N GLN A 8 3.31 -9.33 -21.25
CA GLN A 8 4.17 -8.21 -20.80
C GLN A 8 3.39 -7.02 -20.21
N ARG A 9 2.08 -6.93 -20.43
CA ARG A 9 1.23 -5.81 -19.98
C ARG A 9 0.95 -5.85 -18.46
N PHE A 10 1.22 -6.96 -17.80
CA PHE A 10 0.94 -7.18 -16.37
C PHE A 10 2.17 -7.14 -15.47
N ASP A 11 3.37 -7.04 -16.06
CA ASP A 11 4.63 -6.84 -15.36
C ASP A 11 4.77 -5.38 -14.95
N SER A 12 3.81 -4.91 -14.15
CA SER A 12 3.96 -3.67 -13.42
C SER A 12 5.17 -3.81 -12.50
N VAL A 13 6.05 -2.81 -12.50
CA VAL A 13 7.15 -2.64 -11.55
C VAL A 13 6.66 -2.98 -10.13
N ALA A 14 7.39 -3.85 -9.41
CA ALA A 14 6.99 -4.43 -8.11
C ALA A 14 5.68 -5.25 -8.12
N GLY A 15 5.33 -5.90 -9.23
CA GLY A 15 4.07 -6.62 -9.43
C GLY A 15 3.77 -7.77 -8.45
N ASP A 16 4.79 -8.27 -7.79
CA ASP A 16 4.79 -9.29 -6.73
C ASP A 16 4.73 -8.71 -5.31
N LEU A 17 4.96 -7.41 -5.14
CA LEU A 17 4.73 -6.73 -3.87
C LEU A 17 3.24 -6.38 -3.70
N VAL A 18 2.73 -6.60 -2.49
CA VAL A 18 1.38 -6.21 -2.05
C VAL A 18 1.45 -5.56 -0.66
N SER A 19 0.51 -4.68 -0.33
CA SER A 19 0.43 -4.11 1.03
C SER A 19 0.31 -5.21 2.09
N GLY A 20 1.04 -5.02 3.19
CA GLY A 20 1.05 -5.92 4.35
C GLY A 20 2.14 -6.99 4.34
N ILE A 21 2.97 -7.08 3.31
CA ILE A 21 4.10 -8.02 3.30
C ILE A 21 5.34 -7.42 3.95
N ALA A 22 6.09 -8.27 4.65
CA ALA A 22 7.42 -7.92 5.15
C ALA A 22 8.45 -7.98 4.02
N VAL A 23 9.34 -6.99 4.01
CA VAL A 23 10.45 -6.85 3.06
C VAL A 23 11.72 -6.46 3.82
N ARG A 24 12.87 -6.62 3.17
CA ARG A 24 14.12 -6.00 3.63
C ARG A 24 14.45 -4.80 2.76
N ALA A 25 14.85 -3.71 3.39
CA ALA A 25 15.17 -2.47 2.70
C ALA A 25 16.50 -1.89 3.19
N THR A 26 17.25 -1.26 2.29
CA THR A 26 18.48 -0.53 2.63
C THR A 26 18.17 0.96 2.70
N ILE A 27 18.54 1.64 3.79
CA ILE A 27 18.38 3.10 3.88
C ILE A 27 19.42 3.79 3.00
N VAL A 28 18.98 4.69 2.11
CA VAL A 28 19.87 5.35 1.14
C VAL A 28 20.09 6.83 1.42
N SER A 29 19.11 7.51 2.01
CA SER A 29 19.28 8.89 2.49
C SER A 29 18.33 9.22 3.62
N HIS A 30 18.67 10.28 4.36
CA HIS A 30 17.79 10.90 5.34
C HIS A 30 17.16 12.15 4.74
N GLU A 31 15.91 12.38 5.08
CA GLU A 31 15.14 13.55 4.70
C GLU A 31 14.53 14.20 5.95
N PRO A 32 14.18 15.50 5.91
CA PRO A 32 13.56 16.16 7.07
C PRO A 32 12.26 15.49 7.54
N TRP A 33 11.57 14.77 6.65
CA TRP A 33 10.32 14.08 6.91
C TRP A 33 10.49 12.57 7.22
N GLY A 34 11.66 11.98 7.02
CA GLY A 34 11.86 10.55 7.18
C GLY A 34 13.11 10.01 6.48
N VAL A 35 13.00 8.82 5.89
CA VAL A 35 14.11 8.17 5.19
C VAL A 35 13.71 7.69 3.81
N MET A 36 14.67 7.76 2.90
CA MET A 36 14.64 7.10 1.60
C MET A 36 15.22 5.70 1.74
N ALA A 37 14.64 4.74 1.02
CA ALA A 37 15.09 3.36 1.05
C ALA A 37 15.01 2.70 -0.32
N GLU A 38 15.77 1.62 -0.48
CA GLU A 38 15.68 0.68 -1.59
C GLU A 38 15.21 -0.67 -1.05
N VAL A 39 14.13 -1.21 -1.62
CA VAL A 39 13.64 -2.55 -1.27
C VAL A 39 14.47 -3.58 -2.00
N LEU A 40 15.05 -4.54 -1.28
CA LEU A 40 15.87 -5.60 -1.88
C LEU A 40 15.03 -6.45 -2.85
N GLY A 41 15.52 -6.64 -4.07
CA GLY A 41 14.80 -7.28 -5.18
C GLY A 41 13.90 -6.34 -5.99
N HIS A 42 13.73 -5.09 -5.54
CA HIS A 42 12.89 -4.06 -6.18
C HIS A 42 13.59 -2.70 -6.20
N GLU A 43 14.90 -2.68 -6.42
CA GLU A 43 15.75 -1.47 -6.30
C GLU A 43 15.43 -0.41 -7.36
N SER A 44 14.72 -0.78 -8.44
CA SER A 44 14.24 0.16 -9.46
C SER A 44 12.99 0.96 -9.05
N VAL A 45 12.44 0.69 -7.86
CA VAL A 45 11.23 1.32 -7.33
C VAL A 45 11.60 2.21 -6.16
N GLY A 46 11.21 3.49 -6.23
CA GLY A 46 11.45 4.41 -5.12
C GLY A 46 10.71 3.95 -3.87
N ALA A 47 11.36 3.99 -2.71
CA ALA A 47 10.72 3.66 -1.45
C ALA A 47 11.07 4.65 -0.33
N SER A 48 10.15 4.83 0.62
CA SER A 48 10.37 5.71 1.77
C SER A 48 9.55 5.36 3.00
N ALA A 49 10.01 5.81 4.17
CA ALA A 49 9.27 5.79 5.42
C ALA A 49 9.29 7.19 6.08
N ASP A 50 8.11 7.76 6.37
CA ASP A 50 7.99 8.99 7.18
C ASP A 50 8.34 8.69 8.64
N ALA A 51 8.81 9.70 9.38
CA ALA A 51 9.12 9.61 10.80
C ALA A 51 8.00 9.02 11.68
N ARG A 52 6.72 9.12 11.28
CA ARG A 52 5.59 8.45 11.96
C ARG A 52 5.59 6.93 11.84
N TYR A 53 6.28 6.41 10.83
CA TYR A 53 6.36 5.00 10.49
C TYR A 53 7.75 4.43 10.80
N ILE A 54 8.50 5.11 11.65
CA ILE A 54 9.79 4.66 12.19
C ILE A 54 9.62 4.60 13.70
N ASP A 55 10.03 3.48 14.32
CA ASP A 55 10.03 3.37 15.77
C ASP A 55 10.88 4.48 16.39
N SER A 56 10.31 5.22 17.34
CA SER A 56 11.03 6.22 18.12
C SER A 56 11.44 5.63 19.47
N PRO A 57 12.73 5.36 19.72
CA PRO A 57 13.19 4.80 20.99
C PRO A 57 12.95 5.74 22.17
N SER A 58 12.86 7.05 21.94
CA SER A 58 12.50 8.03 22.97
C SER A 58 11.02 7.99 23.38
N GLY A 59 10.18 7.22 22.69
CA GLY A 59 8.74 7.16 22.92
C GLY A 59 7.97 8.34 22.32
N SER A 60 8.61 9.12 21.43
CA SER A 60 7.95 10.20 20.71
C SER A 60 6.94 9.66 19.69
N SER A 61 5.93 10.45 19.33
CA SER A 61 4.93 10.07 18.32
C SER A 61 5.46 10.02 16.88
N ARG A 62 6.67 10.53 16.68
CA ARG A 62 7.45 10.53 15.44
C ARG A 62 8.91 10.34 15.83
N ALA A 63 9.64 9.54 15.07
CA ALA A 63 11.09 9.48 15.21
C ALA A 63 11.71 10.86 14.95
N LEU A 64 12.69 11.23 15.76
CA LEU A 64 13.57 12.37 15.49
C LEU A 64 14.60 11.98 14.44
N THR A 65 15.17 12.94 13.72
CA THR A 65 16.22 12.65 12.71
C THR A 65 17.41 11.88 13.29
N ALA A 66 17.77 12.13 14.55
CA ALA A 66 18.83 11.41 15.25
C ALA A 66 18.47 9.94 15.59
N GLU A 67 17.19 9.57 15.47
CA GLU A 67 16.65 8.24 15.70
C GLU A 67 16.40 7.48 14.39
N TYR A 68 16.59 8.12 13.24
CA TYR A 68 16.45 7.44 11.96
C TYR A 68 17.51 6.35 11.79
N PRO A 69 17.17 5.22 11.16
CA PRO A 69 18.17 4.19 10.91
C PRO A 69 19.29 4.75 10.03
N PRO A 70 20.57 4.47 10.34
CA PRO A 70 21.73 4.91 9.57
C PRO A 70 21.63 4.65 8.07
N VAL A 71 22.16 5.58 7.26
CA VAL A 71 22.34 5.35 5.82
C VAL A 71 23.27 4.15 5.59
N GLY A 72 22.88 3.23 4.72
CA GLY A 72 23.53 1.96 4.44
C GLY A 72 23.07 0.80 5.31
N GLU A 73 22.26 1.04 6.35
CA GLU A 73 21.69 -0.02 7.18
C GLU A 73 20.57 -0.77 6.45
N GLN A 74 20.54 -2.09 6.64
CA GLN A 74 19.42 -2.92 6.20
C GLN A 74 18.42 -3.09 7.33
N VAL A 75 17.17 -2.77 7.08
CA VAL A 75 16.06 -2.85 8.03
C VAL A 75 14.98 -3.79 7.53
N ASP A 76 14.30 -4.45 8.47
CA ASP A 76 13.03 -5.10 8.18
C ASP A 76 11.93 -4.04 8.13
N ALA A 77 11.08 -4.11 7.11
CA ALA A 77 9.99 -3.18 6.89
C ALA A 77 8.73 -3.90 6.39
N VAL A 78 7.58 -3.25 6.49
CA VAL A 78 6.34 -3.69 5.84
C VAL A 78 5.94 -2.71 4.76
N VAL A 79 5.52 -3.26 3.62
CA VAL A 79 4.91 -2.47 2.55
C VAL A 79 3.55 -1.96 3.03
N LEU A 80 3.45 -0.65 3.21
CA LEU A 80 2.20 0.00 3.56
C LEU A 80 1.32 0.22 2.34
N GLU A 81 1.91 0.79 1.32
CA GLU A 81 1.22 1.24 0.12
C GLU A 81 2.17 1.17 -1.06
N ILE A 82 1.61 0.89 -2.23
CA ILE A 82 2.34 0.96 -3.49
C ILE A 82 1.56 1.92 -4.39
N GLU A 83 2.10 3.12 -4.55
CA GLU A 83 1.53 4.13 -5.43
C GLU A 83 2.01 3.86 -6.85
N ARG A 84 1.06 3.62 -7.74
CA ARG A 84 1.32 3.28 -9.16
C ARG A 84 0.43 4.08 -10.11
N TYR A 85 -0.21 5.14 -9.60
CA TYR A 85 -1.13 5.95 -10.38
C TYR A 85 -0.37 6.74 -11.46
N ASP A 86 0.75 7.36 -11.08
CA ASP A 86 1.66 8.07 -11.97
C ASP A 86 3.07 7.48 -11.86
N PRO A 87 3.78 7.21 -12.96
CA PRO A 87 5.16 6.75 -12.92
C PRO A 87 6.11 7.88 -12.47
N PRO A 88 7.21 7.57 -11.75
CA PRO A 88 7.61 6.23 -11.32
C PRO A 88 6.76 5.70 -10.15
N ALA A 89 6.62 4.38 -10.05
CA ALA A 89 5.97 3.75 -8.92
C ALA A 89 6.74 4.04 -7.61
N TRP A 90 6.00 4.11 -6.51
CA TRP A 90 6.54 4.41 -5.19
C TRP A 90 6.04 3.44 -4.13
N ILE A 91 6.91 3.04 -3.20
CA ILE A 91 6.59 2.15 -2.09
C ILE A 91 6.68 2.93 -0.78
N ARG A 92 5.58 2.98 -0.05
CA ARG A 92 5.57 3.51 1.31
C ARG A 92 5.80 2.37 2.29
N LEU A 93 6.77 2.54 3.17
CA LEU A 93 7.22 1.54 4.15
C LEU A 93 6.90 1.98 5.58
N THR A 94 6.78 1.01 6.47
CA THR A 94 6.89 1.18 7.92
C THR A 94 7.98 0.28 8.46
N THR A 95 8.75 0.79 9.41
CA THR A 95 9.66 0.02 10.25
C THR A 95 9.16 -0.07 11.69
N CYS A 96 7.95 0.44 11.98
CA CYS A 96 7.36 0.35 13.31
C CYS A 96 7.09 -1.11 13.70
N ALA A 97 7.65 -1.55 14.83
CA ALA A 97 7.48 -2.90 15.36
C ALA A 97 6.01 -3.23 15.69
N ALA A 98 5.19 -2.22 16.00
CA ALA A 98 3.75 -2.40 16.18
C ALA A 98 3.05 -2.72 14.85
N ASP A 99 3.35 -1.95 13.80
CA ASP A 99 2.77 -2.18 12.46
C ASP A 99 3.23 -3.53 11.88
N LEU A 100 4.50 -3.89 12.09
CA LEU A 100 5.07 -5.20 11.75
C LEU A 100 4.34 -6.36 12.45
N ARG A 101 3.88 -6.18 13.68
CA ARG A 101 3.20 -7.22 14.47
C ARG A 101 1.70 -7.29 14.21
N GLU A 102 1.06 -6.14 14.14
CA GLU A 102 -0.40 -6.05 14.06
C GLU A 102 -0.92 -6.08 12.63
N LEU A 103 -0.13 -5.62 11.65
CA LEU A 103 -0.51 -5.47 10.25
C LEU A 103 -1.89 -4.79 10.11
N ARG A 104 -2.12 -3.75 10.93
CA ARG A 104 -3.40 -3.05 11.02
C ARG A 104 -3.46 -1.87 10.08
N TRP A 105 -4.49 -1.84 9.23
CA TRP A 105 -4.66 -0.81 8.22
C TRP A 105 -6.06 -0.19 8.28
N PRO A 106 -6.25 1.10 7.97
CA PRO A 106 -7.59 1.63 7.78
C PRO A 106 -8.24 0.99 6.56
N CYS A 107 -9.45 0.45 6.75
CA CYS A 107 -10.28 -0.07 5.68
C CYS A 107 -10.64 1.06 4.69
N GLY A 108 -10.30 0.91 3.42
CA GLY A 108 -10.61 1.85 2.35
C GLY A 108 -12.12 2.07 2.14
N CYS A 109 -12.96 1.15 2.63
CA CYS A 109 -14.41 1.24 2.55
C CYS A 109 -15.05 2.04 3.70
N CYS A 110 -14.71 1.72 4.95
CA CYS A 110 -15.38 2.28 6.15
C CYS A 110 -14.46 3.16 7.03
N GLY A 111 -13.16 3.17 6.76
CA GLY A 111 -12.15 3.91 7.51
C GLY A 111 -11.75 3.29 8.86
N GLN A 112 -12.44 2.24 9.32
CA GLN A 112 -12.08 1.55 10.57
C GLN A 112 -10.87 0.64 10.38
N PRO A 113 -10.07 0.38 11.42
CA PRO A 113 -8.93 -0.53 11.34
C PRO A 113 -9.35 -1.97 10.94
N THR A 114 -8.56 -2.60 10.08
CA THR A 114 -8.64 -4.02 9.69
C THR A 114 -7.28 -4.70 9.89
N ASN A 115 -7.26 -5.99 10.20
CA ASN A 115 -6.04 -6.78 10.40
C ASN A 115 -5.70 -7.56 9.12
N LEU A 116 -4.53 -7.30 8.52
CA LEU A 116 -4.04 -7.99 7.32
C LEU A 116 -3.20 -9.25 7.63
N SER A 117 -2.96 -9.54 8.91
CA SER A 117 -2.26 -10.75 9.34
C SER A 117 -3.07 -12.03 9.05
N PRO A 118 -2.42 -13.21 8.98
CA PRO A 118 -3.13 -14.48 8.86
C PRO A 118 -4.21 -14.64 9.94
N GLY A 119 -5.44 -14.95 9.53
CA GLY A 119 -6.60 -15.03 10.43
C GLY A 119 -7.24 -13.69 10.80
N GLY A 120 -6.61 -12.56 10.42
CA GLY A 120 -7.20 -11.23 10.49
C GLY A 120 -8.40 -11.08 9.55
N ASP A 121 -9.15 -9.99 9.65
CA ASP A 121 -10.41 -9.73 8.93
C ASP A 121 -10.24 -8.95 7.60
N GLY A 122 -9.01 -8.59 7.27
CA GLY A 122 -8.67 -7.76 6.13
C GLY A 122 -8.26 -8.51 4.88
N VAL A 123 -8.36 -7.82 3.75
CA VAL A 123 -7.82 -8.19 2.45
C VAL A 123 -7.18 -6.98 1.78
N THR A 124 -6.10 -7.21 1.03
CA THR A 124 -5.52 -6.23 0.11
C THR A 124 -6.21 -6.38 -1.25
N VAL A 125 -6.70 -5.28 -1.81
CA VAL A 125 -7.38 -5.23 -3.10
C VAL A 125 -6.55 -4.38 -4.05
N ASP A 126 -6.07 -4.99 -5.14
CA ASP A 126 -5.44 -4.27 -6.24
C ASP A 126 -6.47 -4.00 -7.34
N VAL A 127 -6.67 -2.72 -7.67
CA VAL A 127 -7.53 -2.26 -8.76
C VAL A 127 -6.65 -1.80 -9.91
N ARG A 128 -6.92 -2.30 -11.11
CA ARG A 128 -6.16 -1.97 -12.32
C ARG A 128 -7.10 -1.45 -13.40
N SER A 129 -6.73 -0.36 -14.05
CA SER A 129 -7.47 0.18 -15.19
C SER A 129 -7.37 -0.76 -16.39
N SER A 130 -8.49 -0.97 -17.10
CA SER A 130 -8.49 -1.67 -18.39
C SER A 130 -7.95 -0.81 -19.54
N GLU A 131 -7.92 0.51 -19.35
CA GLU A 131 -7.68 1.51 -20.41
C GLU A 131 -6.31 2.21 -20.28
N GLY A 132 -5.54 1.96 -19.22
CA GLY A 132 -4.26 2.62 -19.00
C GLY A 132 -3.41 1.95 -17.91
N PRO A 133 -2.24 2.52 -17.59
CA PRO A 133 -1.31 1.96 -16.60
C PRO A 133 -1.77 2.16 -15.15
N GLY A 134 -2.80 2.99 -14.91
CA GLY A 134 -3.25 3.34 -13.57
C GLY A 134 -3.69 2.10 -12.78
N CYS A 135 -3.04 1.91 -11.63
CA CYS A 135 -3.46 0.94 -10.63
C CYS A 135 -3.35 1.52 -9.22
N ALA A 136 -4.23 1.05 -8.35
CA ALA A 136 -4.31 1.46 -6.96
C ALA A 136 -4.51 0.23 -6.08
N SER A 137 -3.95 0.25 -4.87
CA SER A 137 -4.12 -0.82 -3.90
C SER A 137 -4.73 -0.26 -2.63
N PHE A 138 -5.63 -0.99 -2.00
CA PHE A 138 -6.16 -0.61 -0.69
C PHE A 138 -6.47 -1.83 0.16
N ALA A 139 -6.39 -1.66 1.49
CA ALA A 139 -6.87 -2.66 2.44
C ALA A 139 -8.38 -2.48 2.69
N ALA A 140 -9.12 -3.57 2.86
CA ALA A 140 -10.52 -3.53 3.26
C ALA A 140 -10.89 -4.68 4.18
N HIS A 141 -11.89 -4.48 5.05
CA HIS A 141 -12.57 -5.60 5.71
C HIS A 141 -13.19 -6.50 4.64
N ARG A 142 -13.10 -7.82 4.82
CA ARG A 142 -13.76 -8.78 3.92
C ARG A 142 -15.26 -8.54 3.82
N SER A 143 -15.92 -8.21 4.93
CA SER A 143 -17.35 -7.87 4.96
C SER A 143 -17.67 -6.62 4.16
N CYS A 144 -16.93 -5.52 4.36
CA CYS A 144 -17.15 -4.28 3.63
C CYS A 144 -16.90 -4.42 2.12
N LEU A 145 -15.93 -5.25 1.72
CA LEU A 145 -15.71 -5.56 0.32
C LEU A 145 -16.87 -6.41 -0.25
N ALA A 146 -17.29 -7.45 0.47
CA ALA A 146 -18.37 -8.35 0.04
C ALA A 146 -19.68 -7.59 -0.23
N GLU A 147 -20.03 -6.61 0.61
CA GLU A 147 -21.21 -5.75 0.42
C GLU A 147 -21.16 -4.89 -0.87
N ARG A 148 -19.98 -4.70 -1.45
CA ARG A 148 -19.78 -3.89 -2.66
C ARG A 148 -19.67 -4.72 -3.93
N LEU A 149 -19.61 -6.05 -3.80
CA LEU A 149 -19.58 -6.96 -4.94
C LEU A 149 -20.98 -7.08 -5.53
N ASP A 150 -21.06 -7.04 -6.86
CA ASP A 150 -22.28 -7.33 -7.59
C ASP A 150 -22.67 -8.81 -7.38
N PRO A 151 -23.83 -9.09 -6.75
CA PRO A 151 -24.25 -10.46 -6.45
C PRO A 151 -24.54 -11.28 -7.71
N GLU A 152 -24.74 -10.64 -8.87
CA GLU A 152 -24.98 -11.34 -10.15
C GLU A 152 -23.69 -11.93 -10.75
N PHE A 153 -22.52 -11.61 -10.20
CA PHE A 153 -21.21 -12.12 -10.64
C PHE A 153 -20.54 -12.98 -9.57
N PRO A 154 -20.98 -14.23 -9.34
CA PRO A 154 -20.35 -15.14 -8.39
C PRO A 154 -19.06 -15.76 -8.96
N GLY A 155 -17.95 -15.70 -8.21
CA GLY A 155 -16.72 -16.47 -8.46
C GLY A 155 -15.46 -15.63 -8.78
N ASP A 156 -14.52 -16.23 -9.53
CA ASP A 156 -13.16 -15.72 -9.87
C ASP A 156 -13.13 -14.37 -10.61
N ARG A 157 -14.31 -13.82 -10.93
CA ARG A 157 -14.52 -12.51 -11.53
C ARG A 157 -15.69 -11.84 -10.82
N ALA A 158 -15.37 -10.95 -9.88
CA ALA A 158 -16.37 -10.12 -9.21
C ALA A 158 -16.32 -8.70 -9.78
N ARG A 159 -17.48 -8.06 -9.93
CA ARG A 159 -17.58 -6.64 -10.25
C ARG A 159 -17.79 -5.87 -8.96
N VAL A 160 -16.97 -4.85 -8.73
CA VAL A 160 -17.15 -3.92 -7.62
C VAL A 160 -18.00 -2.76 -8.09
N ASN A 161 -19.10 -2.47 -7.40
CA ASN A 161 -20.03 -1.39 -7.78
C ASN A 161 -19.43 0.01 -7.55
N ALA A 162 -18.53 0.15 -6.58
CA ALA A 162 -17.79 1.39 -6.29
C ALA A 162 -16.46 1.09 -5.58
N VAL A 163 -15.39 1.77 -6.00
CA VAL A 163 -14.06 1.69 -5.37
C VAL A 163 -13.84 2.91 -4.47
N GLY A 164 -13.35 2.69 -3.25
CA GLY A 164 -13.05 3.76 -2.28
C GLY A 164 -14.25 4.22 -1.44
N ARG A 165 -14.09 5.38 -0.78
CA ARG A 165 -15.17 6.00 0.01
C ARG A 165 -16.21 6.58 -0.93
N VAL A 166 -17.49 6.35 -0.61
CA VAL A 166 -18.59 7.07 -1.26
C VAL A 166 -18.50 8.52 -0.81
N GLN A 167 -17.93 9.39 -1.64
CA GLN A 167 -17.92 10.82 -1.37
C GLN A 167 -19.38 11.32 -1.48
N PRO A 168 -19.92 12.00 -0.46
CA PRO A 168 -21.23 12.62 -0.60
C PRO A 168 -21.19 13.59 -1.80
N PRO A 169 -22.28 13.72 -2.58
CA PRO A 169 -22.32 14.65 -3.69
C PRO A 169 -21.94 16.04 -3.20
N TYR A 170 -21.07 16.73 -3.94
CA TYR A 170 -20.74 18.13 -3.66
C TYR A 170 -22.04 18.94 -3.59
N PRO A 171 -22.21 19.82 -2.58
CA PRO A 171 -23.33 20.73 -2.58
C PRO A 171 -23.30 21.57 -3.87
N PRO A 172 -24.43 21.81 -4.53
CA PRO A 172 -24.47 22.61 -5.74
C PRO A 172 -23.89 23.99 -5.43
N THR A 173 -22.88 24.39 -6.20
CA THR A 173 -22.39 25.77 -6.21
C THR A 173 -23.56 26.66 -6.65
N GLY A 174 -24.10 27.43 -5.70
CA GLY A 174 -25.11 28.44 -6.00
C GLY A 174 -24.53 29.53 -6.88
N ASN A 175 -25.27 29.89 -7.94
CA ASN A 175 -25.08 31.12 -8.70
C ASN A 175 -25.52 32.34 -7.89
#